data_AF-A0A4Y2NG30-F1
#
_entry.id   AF-A0A4Y2NG30-F1
#
_cell.length_a   1.000
_cell.length_b   1.000
_cell.length_c   1.000
_cell.angle_alpha   90.00
_cell.angle_beta   90.00
_cell.angle_gamma   90.00
#
_symmetry.space_group_name_H-M   'P 1'
#
loop_
_entity.id
_entity.type
_entity.pdbx_description
1 polymer ?
#
loop_
_entity_poly.entity_id
_entity_poly.type
_entity_poly.pdbx_seq_one_letter_code
_entity_poly.pdbx_strand_id
1 'polypeptide(L)'
;MKENKKKIVLLVDNCTAHASLPKLKNIEDVLFPSNYTSILQPLDMGIIKCFKGYYRRRLVDSILINIENKVEEPFKAVNVKEACDNIAGSWWEVMEINNS
;
A
#
# COMPACT_ATOMS: atom_id res chain seq x y z
N MET A 1 3.18 11.05 -24.66
CA MET A 1 3.81 9.71 -24.43
C MET A 1 4.04 8.93 -25.74
N LYS A 2 3.06 8.81 -26.65
CA LYS A 2 3.27 8.20 -28.00
C LYS A 2 4.30 8.94 -28.87
N GLU A 3 4.44 10.25 -28.69
CA GLU A 3 5.28 11.10 -29.55
C GLU A 3 6.79 11.01 -29.26
N ASN A 4 7.21 10.46 -28.12
CA ASN A 4 8.63 10.51 -27.69
C ASN A 4 9.41 9.18 -27.79
N LYS A 5 8.87 8.12 -28.42
CA LYS A 5 9.50 6.78 -28.56
C LYS A 5 10.15 6.22 -27.29
N LYS A 6 9.75 6.66 -26.09
CA LYS A 6 10.34 6.19 -24.83
C LYS A 6 9.94 4.72 -24.60
N LYS A 7 10.92 3.87 -24.32
CA LYS A 7 10.69 2.53 -23.80
C LYS A 7 10.43 2.65 -22.30
N ILE A 8 9.35 2.04 -21.83
CA ILE A 8 8.95 2.01 -20.43
C ILE A 8 9.11 0.57 -19.95
N VAL A 9 9.64 0.39 -18.73
CA VAL A 9 9.66 -0.91 -18.06
C VAL A 9 8.59 -0.88 -16.98
N LEU A 10 7.69 -1.86 -17.00
CA LEU A 10 6.70 -2.08 -15.95
C LEU A 10 7.18 -3.22 -15.06
N LEU A 11 7.53 -2.89 -13.82
CA LEU A 11 7.94 -3.86 -12.80
C LEU A 11 6.68 -4.39 -12.09
N VAL A 12 6.39 -5.69 -12.21
CA VAL A 12 5.16 -6.31 -11.68
C VAL A 12 5.49 -7.56 -10.86
N ASP A 13 4.63 -7.88 -9.89
CA ASP A 13 4.80 -9.09 -9.11
C ASP A 13 4.57 -10.35 -9.97
N ASN A 14 5.14 -11.47 -9.52
CA ASN A 14 4.92 -12.76 -10.15
C ASN A 14 3.62 -13.40 -9.68
N CYS A 15 2.52 -12.65 -9.77
CA CYS A 15 1.17 -13.16 -9.56
C CYS A 15 0.66 -13.85 -10.83
N THR A 16 -0.05 -14.96 -10.69
CA THR A 16 -0.67 -15.68 -11.82
C THR A 16 -1.63 -14.81 -12.62
N ALA A 17 -2.23 -13.78 -12.00
CA ALA A 17 -3.06 -12.79 -12.69
C ALA A 17 -2.29 -11.95 -13.72
N HIS A 18 -0.97 -11.84 -13.58
CA HIS A 18 -0.11 -11.09 -14.50
C HIS A 18 0.45 -11.94 -15.66
N ALA A 19 0.17 -13.24 -15.68
CA ALA A 19 0.61 -14.13 -16.75
C ALA A 19 0.02 -13.79 -18.14
N SER A 20 -1.07 -13.00 -18.17
CA SER A 20 -1.81 -12.65 -19.39
C SER A 20 -1.93 -11.14 -19.62
N LEU A 21 -0.93 -10.35 -19.24
CA LEU A 21 -0.93 -8.92 -19.53
C LEU A 21 -0.96 -8.66 -21.05
N PRO A 22 -1.78 -7.72 -21.54
CA PRO A 22 -1.84 -7.39 -22.95
C PRO A 22 -0.51 -6.79 -23.40
N LYS A 23 0.01 -7.22 -24.56
CA LYS A 23 1.25 -6.66 -25.11
C LYS A 23 1.06 -5.20 -25.51
N LEU A 24 1.76 -4.32 -24.82
CA LEU A 24 1.74 -2.87 -25.07
C LEU A 24 2.96 -2.49 -25.94
N LYS A 25 2.75 -1.62 -26.95
CA LYS A 25 3.75 -1.32 -28.00
C LYS A 25 5.07 -0.70 -27.49
N ASN A 26 5.06 -0.11 -26.30
CA ASN A 26 6.19 0.67 -25.76
C ASN A 26 6.49 0.33 -24.29
N ILE A 27 5.86 -0.71 -23.75
CA ILE A 27 6.04 -1.15 -22.36
C ILE A 27 6.58 -2.58 -22.40
N GLU A 28 7.64 -2.79 -21.65
CA GLU A 28 8.22 -4.10 -21.38
C GLU A 28 7.88 -4.49 -19.95
N ASP A 29 7.17 -5.60 -19.79
CA ASP A 29 6.79 -6.11 -18.48
C ASP A 29 7.92 -6.99 -17.94
N VAL A 30 8.39 -6.68 -16.73
CA VAL A 30 9.42 -7.44 -16.02
C VAL A 30 8.82 -7.96 -14.73
N LEU A 31 8.69 -9.28 -14.65
CA LEU A 31 8.21 -9.98 -13.47
C LEU A 31 9.36 -10.20 -12.50
N PHE A 32 9.14 -9.90 -11.22
CA PHE A 32 10.11 -10.25 -10.18
C PHE A 32 10.20 -11.77 -9.98
N PRO A 33 11.33 -12.30 -9.50
CA PRO A 33 11.40 -13.72 -9.18
C PRO A 33 10.44 -14.07 -8.02
N SER A 34 9.91 -15.30 -8.05
CA SER A 34 9.13 -15.87 -6.94
C SER A 34 9.94 -15.76 -5.63
N ASN A 35 9.25 -15.38 -4.54
CA ASN A 35 9.76 -15.28 -3.16
C ASN A 35 10.61 -14.04 -2.80
N TYR A 36 10.89 -13.13 -3.75
CA TYR A 36 11.65 -11.90 -3.47
C TYR A 36 10.79 -10.64 -3.50
N THR A 37 9.48 -10.77 -3.67
CA THR A 37 8.52 -9.67 -3.82
C THR A 37 8.65 -8.65 -2.69
N SER A 38 8.60 -9.08 -1.43
CA SER A 38 8.69 -8.16 -0.29
C SER A 38 10.03 -7.43 -0.13
N ILE A 39 11.09 -7.88 -0.81
CA ILE A 39 12.44 -7.32 -0.72
C ILE A 39 12.79 -6.50 -1.95
N LEU A 40 12.31 -6.88 -3.13
CA LEU A 40 12.68 -6.24 -4.39
C LEU A 40 11.58 -5.35 -4.97
N GLN A 41 10.32 -5.53 -4.57
CA GLN A 41 9.23 -4.71 -5.09
C GLN A 41 9.28 -3.31 -4.48
N PRO A 42 9.47 -2.27 -5.32
CA PRO A 42 9.47 -0.89 -4.83
C PRO A 42 8.14 -0.50 -4.18
N LEU A 43 7.02 -1.08 -4.64
CA LEU A 43 5.70 -0.83 -4.08
C LEU A 43 5.56 -1.38 -2.66
N ASP A 44 6.05 -2.60 -2.41
CA ASP A 44 6.04 -3.23 -1.08
C ASP A 44 6.93 -2.46 -0.10
N MET A 45 8.15 -2.10 -0.52
CA MET A 45 9.11 -1.39 0.33
C MET A 45 8.76 0.08 0.55
N GLY A 46 8.10 0.71 -0.41
CA GLY A 46 7.70 2.11 -0.37
C GLY A 46 6.29 2.27 0.18
N ILE A 47 5.34 2.48 -0.75
CA ILE A 47 3.97 2.89 -0.45
C ILE A 47 3.27 1.94 0.52
N ILE A 48 3.34 0.62 0.29
CA ILE A 48 2.62 -0.37 1.13
C ILE A 48 3.20 -0.41 2.54
N LYS A 49 4.53 -0.38 2.69
CA LYS A 49 5.18 -0.35 4.00
C LYS A 49 4.80 0.90 4.78
N CYS A 50 4.87 2.08 4.15
CA CYS A 50 4.48 3.34 4.76
C CYS A 50 3.01 3.32 5.17
N PHE A 51 2.12 2.92 4.26
CA PHE A 51 0.68 2.80 4.51
C PHE A 51 0.37 1.90 5.71
N LYS A 52 0.97 0.70 5.76
CA LYS A 52 0.81 -0.24 6.90
C LYS A 52 1.32 0.36 8.21
N GLY A 53 2.39 1.15 8.16
CA GLY A 53 2.91 1.90 9.30
C GLY A 53 1.89 2.90 9.85
N TYR A 54 1.32 3.75 8.98
CA TYR A 54 0.31 4.73 9.37
C TYR A 54 -0.97 4.09 9.89
N TYR A 55 -1.43 3.02 9.24
CA TYR A 55 -2.60 2.30 9.71
C TYR A 55 -2.41 1.73 11.11
N ARG A 56 -1.25 1.12 11.37
CA ARG A 56 -0.91 0.59 12.71
C ARG A 56 -0.83 1.71 13.75
N ARG A 57 -0.25 2.86 13.40
CA ARG A 57 -0.18 4.02 14.30
C ARG A 57 -1.59 4.47 14.70
N ARG A 58 -2.48 4.70 13.72
CA ARG A 58 -3.87 5.10 13.94
C ARG A 58 -4.65 4.08 14.78
N LEU A 59 -4.42 2.78 14.52
CA LEU A 59 -5.01 1.71 15.31
C LEU A 59 -4.58 1.78 16.78
N VAL A 60 -3.29 1.98 17.06
CA VAL A 60 -2.76 2.13 18.42
C VAL A 60 -3.32 3.39 19.08
N ASP A 61 -3.42 4.50 18.35
CA ASP A 61 -4.01 5.75 18.85
C ASP A 61 -5.48 5.55 19.25
N SER A 62 -6.28 4.83 18.45
CA SER A 62 -7.67 4.48 18.79
C SER A 62 -7.76 3.63 20.07
N ILE A 63 -6.88 2.65 20.23
CA ILE A 63 -6.82 1.82 21.44
C ILE A 63 -6.47 2.68 22.66
N LEU A 64 -5.52 3.59 22.54
CA LEU A 64 -5.13 4.49 23.63
C LEU A 64 -6.30 5.36 24.07
N ILE A 65 -7.03 5.94 23.12
CA ILE A 65 -8.25 6.73 23.39
C ILE A 65 -9.31 5.88 24.12
N ASN A 66 -9.49 4.62 23.73
CA ASN A 66 -10.44 3.72 24.39
C ASN A 66 -10.03 3.42 25.85
N ILE A 67 -8.73 3.25 26.11
CA ILE A 67 -8.19 3.07 27.47
C ILE A 67 -8.46 4.30 28.32
N GLU A 68 -8.16 5.50 27.80
CA GLU A 68 -8.40 6.77 28.51
C GLU A 68 -9.88 6.97 28.85
N ASN A 69 -10.77 6.57 27.94
CA ASN A 69 -12.21 6.63 28.11
C ASN A 69 -12.79 5.46 28.95
N LYS A 70 -11.95 4.55 29.46
CA LYS A 70 -12.36 3.39 30.28
C LYS A 70 -13.40 2.51 29.59
N VAL A 71 -13.27 2.32 28.27
CA VAL A 71 -14.08 1.37 27.51
C VAL A 71 -13.79 -0.05 28.04
N GLU A 72 -14.83 -0.86 28.23
CA GLU A 72 -14.73 -2.20 28.83
C GLU A 72 -13.80 -3.16 28.06
N GLU A 73 -13.80 -3.06 26.73
CA GLU A 73 -12.93 -3.84 25.84
C GLU A 73 -12.13 -2.91 24.90
N PRO A 74 -11.07 -2.26 25.38
CA PRO A 74 -10.39 -1.20 24.62
C PRO A 74 -9.61 -1.73 23.41
N PHE A 75 -9.30 -3.02 23.39
CA PHE A 75 -8.59 -3.73 22.33
C PHE A 75 -9.52 -4.41 21.32
N LYS A 76 -10.84 -4.24 21.46
CA LYS A 76 -11.80 -4.90 20.56
C LYS A 76 -11.57 -4.43 19.13
N ALA A 77 -11.90 -5.32 18.18
CA ALA A 77 -11.73 -5.04 16.77
C ALA A 77 -12.42 -3.72 16.37
N VAL A 78 -11.66 -2.86 15.71
CA VAL A 78 -12.12 -1.65 15.05
C VAL A 78 -13.32 -2.00 14.17
N ASN A 79 -14.41 -1.26 14.31
CA ASN A 79 -15.58 -1.51 13.48
C ASN A 79 -15.31 -1.11 12.02
N VAL A 80 -16.17 -1.53 11.09
CA VAL A 80 -15.94 -1.29 9.65
C VAL A 80 -15.79 0.20 9.32
N LYS A 81 -16.57 1.07 9.98
CA LYS A 81 -16.49 2.51 9.74
C LYS A 81 -15.12 3.05 10.16
N GLU A 82 -14.69 2.76 11.38
CA GLU A 82 -13.40 3.20 11.90
C GLU A 82 -12.23 2.62 11.08
N ALA A 83 -12.36 1.39 10.57
CA ALA A 83 -11.37 0.80 9.68
C ALA A 83 -11.27 1.56 8.36
N CYS A 84 -12.42 1.96 7.77
CA CYS A 84 -12.44 2.83 6.59
C CYS A 84 -11.81 4.21 6.86
N ASP A 85 -12.11 4.82 8.00
CA ASP A 85 -11.54 6.10 8.41
C ASP A 85 -10.00 6.00 8.57
N ASN A 86 -9.53 4.91 9.19
CA ASN A 86 -8.09 4.62 9.34
C ASN A 86 -7.40 4.37 8.01
N ILE A 87 -8.04 3.65 7.08
CA ILE A 87 -7.54 3.44 5.71
C ILE A 87 -7.41 4.79 4.99
N ALA A 88 -8.45 5.61 5.01
CA ALA A 88 -8.46 6.91 4.35
C ALA A 88 -7.36 7.82 4.92
N GLY A 89 -7.29 7.95 6.25
CA GLY A 89 -6.28 8.77 6.91
C GLY A 89 -4.85 8.29 6.63
N SER A 90 -4.62 6.98 6.63
CA SER A 90 -3.30 6.40 6.32
C SER A 90 -2.87 6.69 4.88
N TRP A 91 -3.82 6.68 3.93
CA TRP A 91 -3.54 7.00 2.54
C TRP A 91 -3.17 8.48 2.35
N TRP A 92 -3.89 9.39 3.01
CA TRP A 92 -3.58 10.82 2.96
C TRP A 92 -2.15 11.13 3.42
N GLU A 93 -1.70 10.51 4.50
CA GLU A 93 -0.33 10.70 5.01
C GLU A 93 0.76 10.19 4.07
N VAL A 94 0.51 9.07 3.36
CA VAL A 94 1.43 8.61 2.32
C VAL A 94 1.55 9.65 1.20
N MET A 95 0.46 10.32 0.84
CA MET A 95 0.46 11.32 -0.22
C MET A 95 1.16 12.61 0.17
N GLU A 96 1.04 13.06 1.42
CA GLU A 96 1.71 14.29 1.90
C GLU A 96 3.24 14.18 1.83
N ILE A 97 3.81 13.03 2.18
CA ILE A 97 5.27 12.80 2.08
C ILE A 97 5.78 12.82 0.65
N ASN A 98 4.98 12.31 -0.30
CA ASN A 98 5.39 12.29 -1.72
C ASN A 98 5.26 13.65 -2.40
N ASN A 99 4.62 14.64 -1.75
CA ASN A 99 4.45 16.01 -2.24
C ASN A 99 5.36 17.02 -1.51
N SER A 100 6.24 16.54 -0.61
CA SER A 100 7.20 17.33 0.17
C SER A 100 8.58 17.32 -0.49
#